data_AF-A0A0B5F3H8-F1
#
_entry.id   AF-A0A0B5F3H8-F1
#
_cell.length_a   1.000
_cell.length_b   1.000
_cell.length_c   1.000
_cell.angle_alpha   90.00
_cell.angle_beta   90.00
_cell.angle_gamma   90.00
#
_symmetry.space_group_name_H-M   'P 1'
#
loop_
_entity.id
_entity.type
_entity.pdbx_description
1 polymer ?
#
loop_
_entity_poly.entity_id
_entity_poly.type
_entity_poly.pdbx_seq_one_letter_code
_entity_poly.pdbx_strand_id
1 'polypeptide(L)'
;MSPTLARRRVRSYPFGYSTALLGTDTQSPHGCRCRCRAGYHRPVSVLPLVFTSGWASGINAYAVVLLLGLFGATGVSDEVPEALQRPEALCAAAVLFLCEAVADKIPYVDSVWDVAHTVIRPVSGAVVGALLAGQSGSLPDLAAGALGGSTALVSHLVKAGTRMAVNTSPEPASNIVLSLLEDLGVAGLLAFALFHPELAAALAALLLLTGIGLVFLLFSRIRRFWRRRAERRAARAAGVGRPAPW
;
A
#
# COMPACT_ATOMS: atom_id res chain seq x y z
N MET A 1 22.27 38.30 -57.87
CA MET A 1 21.50 37.04 -57.89
C MET A 1 21.24 36.63 -56.45
N SER A 2 19.99 36.77 -56.00
CA SER A 2 19.57 36.57 -54.61
C SER A 2 19.51 35.09 -54.25
N PRO A 3 19.90 34.67 -53.03
CA PRO A 3 19.55 33.36 -52.53
C PRO A 3 18.15 33.39 -51.89
N THR A 4 17.36 32.42 -52.29
CA THR A 4 16.02 32.02 -51.83
C THR A 4 15.95 31.78 -50.32
N LEU A 5 15.07 32.50 -49.63
CA LEU A 5 14.66 32.23 -48.24
C LEU A 5 13.63 31.09 -48.22
N ALA A 6 14.07 29.90 -47.84
CA ALA A 6 13.18 28.80 -47.47
C ALA A 6 12.53 29.10 -46.11
N ARG A 7 11.27 29.60 -46.12
CA ARG A 7 10.45 29.68 -44.90
C ARG A 7 10.20 28.27 -44.36
N ARG A 8 10.97 27.83 -43.36
CA ARG A 8 10.57 26.72 -42.50
C ARG A 8 9.38 27.17 -41.66
N ARG A 9 8.23 26.53 -41.88
CA ARG A 9 7.10 26.60 -40.93
C ARG A 9 7.57 25.99 -39.62
N VAL A 10 7.67 26.81 -38.58
CA VAL A 10 7.76 26.33 -37.21
C VAL A 10 6.39 25.78 -36.86
N ARG A 11 6.30 24.46 -36.69
CA ARG A 11 5.12 23.80 -36.15
C ARG A 11 5.23 23.93 -34.63
N SER A 12 4.41 24.80 -34.04
CA SER A 12 4.33 24.97 -32.59
C SER A 12 3.64 23.73 -31.99
N TYR A 13 4.38 22.93 -31.22
CA TYR A 13 3.82 21.91 -30.35
C TYR A 13 3.69 22.52 -28.94
N PRO A 14 2.51 22.53 -28.31
CA PRO A 14 2.34 23.09 -26.99
C PRO A 14 2.58 21.97 -25.97
N PHE A 15 3.82 21.56 -25.76
CA PHE A 15 4.24 20.91 -24.50
C PHE A 15 5.76 20.69 -24.60
N GLY A 16 6.49 21.47 -23.81
CA GLY A 16 7.94 21.44 -23.78
C GLY A 16 8.45 20.16 -23.13
N TYR A 17 8.84 19.19 -23.96
CA TYR A 17 9.78 18.16 -23.58
C TYR A 17 10.99 18.27 -24.50
N SER A 18 11.97 19.05 -24.07
CA SER A 18 13.29 19.05 -24.69
C SER A 18 14.06 17.87 -24.14
N THR A 19 13.99 16.73 -24.82
CA THR A 19 14.97 15.65 -24.64
C THR A 19 16.32 16.18 -25.13
N ALA A 20 17.13 16.69 -24.19
CA ALA A 20 18.54 17.00 -24.44
C ALA A 20 19.34 15.69 -24.54
N LEU A 21 19.14 14.98 -25.64
CA LEU A 21 20.13 14.04 -26.18
C LEU A 21 20.89 14.80 -27.26
N LEU A 22 22.21 14.72 -27.19
CA LEU A 22 23.23 15.42 -27.99
C LEU A 22 23.72 16.73 -27.37
N GLY A 23 24.90 16.64 -26.76
CA GLY A 23 25.72 17.81 -26.47
C GLY A 23 26.04 18.53 -27.77
N THR A 24 25.39 19.67 -27.98
CA THR A 24 25.88 20.73 -28.83
C THR A 24 26.08 21.93 -27.94
N ASP A 25 27.33 22.26 -27.65
CA ASP A 25 27.72 23.52 -27.02
C ASP A 25 27.20 24.68 -27.90
N THR A 26 26.05 25.25 -27.54
CA THR A 26 25.59 26.49 -28.16
C THR A 26 26.42 27.64 -27.59
N GLN A 27 27.47 28.00 -28.32
CA GLN A 27 28.34 29.12 -28.02
C GLN A 27 27.60 30.43 -28.35
N SER A 28 27.15 31.15 -27.32
CA SER A 28 26.62 32.52 -27.46
C SER A 28 27.78 33.51 -27.63
N PRO A 29 27.67 34.59 -28.45
CA PRO A 29 28.77 35.54 -28.72
C PRO A 29 29.21 36.36 -27.51
N HIS A 30 28.43 36.30 -26.42
CA HIS A 30 28.73 36.99 -25.16
C HIS A 30 28.98 35.89 -24.13
N GLY A 31 30.25 35.75 -23.69
CA GLY A 31 30.80 34.63 -22.91
C GLY A 31 30.22 34.35 -21.52
N CYS A 32 28.92 34.55 -21.29
CA CYS A 32 28.21 34.03 -20.13
C CYS A 32 27.93 32.53 -20.31
N ARG A 33 28.77 31.70 -19.68
CA ARG A 33 28.44 30.29 -19.43
C ARG A 33 27.30 30.26 -18.41
N CYS A 34 26.06 30.20 -18.87
CA CYS A 34 24.93 29.79 -18.02
C CYS A 34 25.17 28.33 -17.64
N ARG A 35 25.83 28.11 -16.50
CA ARG A 35 25.85 26.81 -15.85
C ARG A 35 24.43 26.56 -15.38
N CYS A 36 23.62 25.89 -16.21
CA CYS A 36 22.40 25.26 -15.75
C CYS A 36 22.83 24.28 -14.67
N ARG A 37 22.78 24.72 -13.41
CA ARG A 37 22.81 23.82 -12.27
C ARG A 37 21.57 22.98 -12.48
N ALA A 38 21.74 21.75 -12.95
CA ALA A 38 20.67 20.77 -12.98
C ALA A 38 20.15 20.72 -11.56
N GLY A 39 19.06 21.44 -11.31
CA GLY A 39 18.37 21.36 -10.05
C GLY A 39 18.02 19.90 -9.91
N TYR A 40 18.49 19.28 -8.84
CA TYR A 40 17.92 18.04 -8.36
C TYR A 40 16.50 18.40 -7.90
N HIS A 41 15.61 18.69 -8.85
CA HIS A 41 14.18 18.53 -8.63
C HIS A 41 14.08 17.07 -8.26
N ARG A 42 13.94 16.78 -6.97
CA ARG A 42 13.45 15.47 -6.57
C ARG A 42 12.10 15.38 -7.26
N PRO A 43 11.91 14.56 -8.32
CA PRO A 43 10.55 14.17 -8.62
C PRO A 43 10.06 13.59 -7.31
N VAL A 44 8.96 14.12 -6.78
CA VAL A 44 8.27 13.45 -5.67
C VAL A 44 7.91 12.09 -6.27
N SER A 45 8.72 11.08 -6.01
CA SER A 45 8.49 9.75 -6.55
C SER A 45 7.18 9.30 -5.95
N VAL A 46 6.23 8.85 -6.75
CA VAL A 46 4.95 8.33 -6.23
C VAL A 46 5.11 6.99 -5.54
N LEU A 47 6.28 6.38 -5.64
CA LEU A 47 6.61 5.08 -5.06
C LEU A 47 6.26 4.96 -3.56
N PRO A 48 6.60 5.93 -2.68
CA PRO A 48 6.23 5.89 -1.28
C PRO A 48 4.72 5.96 -1.06
N LEU A 49 3.98 6.76 -1.86
CA LEU A 49 2.52 6.83 -1.80
C LEU A 49 1.87 5.53 -2.27
N VAL A 50 2.35 4.94 -3.37
CA VAL A 50 1.89 3.64 -3.88
C VAL A 50 2.13 2.53 -2.85
N PHE A 51 3.31 2.51 -2.24
CA PHE A 51 3.61 1.53 -1.19
C PHE A 51 2.73 1.72 0.05
N THR A 52 2.59 2.94 0.53
CA THR A 52 1.79 3.25 1.73
C THR A 52 0.30 2.98 1.50
N SER A 53 -0.25 3.40 0.36
CA SER A 53 -1.64 3.11 -0.01
C SER A 53 -1.89 1.62 -0.27
N GLY A 54 -0.89 0.89 -0.80
CA GLY A 54 -0.90 -0.57 -0.88
C GLY A 54 -0.99 -1.21 0.50
N TRP A 55 -0.10 -0.84 1.42
CA TRP A 55 -0.15 -1.31 2.82
C TRP A 55 -1.51 -1.06 3.47
N ALA A 56 -2.02 0.16 3.34
CA ALA A 56 -3.31 0.57 3.88
C ALA A 56 -4.48 -0.20 3.25
N SER A 57 -4.43 -0.49 1.94
CA SER A 57 -5.46 -1.26 1.23
C SER A 57 -5.57 -2.69 1.74
N GLY A 58 -4.44 -3.28 2.18
CA GLY A 58 -4.43 -4.57 2.85
C GLY A 58 -5.13 -4.57 4.21
N ILE A 59 -5.20 -3.42 4.89
CA ILE A 59 -5.89 -3.28 6.19
C ILE A 59 -7.36 -2.91 6.00
N ASN A 60 -7.66 -1.87 5.20
CA ASN A 60 -9.02 -1.42 4.84
C ASN A 60 -9.02 -0.74 3.45
N ALA A 61 -9.32 -1.50 2.38
CA ALA A 61 -9.31 -0.99 1.01
C ALA A 61 -10.35 0.10 0.77
N TYR A 62 -11.52 -0.01 1.41
CA TYR A 62 -12.60 0.96 1.26
C TYR A 62 -12.26 2.29 1.92
N ALA A 63 -11.60 2.25 3.08
CA ALA A 63 -11.06 3.45 3.72
C ALA A 63 -10.03 4.15 2.80
N VAL A 64 -9.14 3.40 2.14
CA VAL A 64 -8.16 4.00 1.22
C VAL A 64 -8.84 4.74 0.07
N VAL A 65 -9.79 4.08 -0.60
CA VAL A 65 -10.53 4.69 -1.72
C VAL A 65 -11.30 5.92 -1.25
N LEU A 66 -12.00 5.81 -0.12
CA LEU A 66 -12.80 6.90 0.45
C LEU A 66 -11.92 8.10 0.85
N LEU A 67 -10.82 7.86 1.56
CA LEU A 67 -9.95 8.92 2.07
C LEU A 67 -9.17 9.59 0.96
N LEU A 68 -8.53 8.83 0.07
CA LEU A 68 -7.83 9.41 -1.07
C LEU A 68 -8.80 10.19 -1.95
N GLY A 69 -9.96 9.61 -2.29
CA GLY A 69 -10.99 10.29 -3.06
C GLY A 69 -11.47 11.58 -2.40
N LEU A 70 -11.66 11.59 -1.07
CA LEU A 70 -12.04 12.79 -0.32
C LEU A 70 -10.93 13.85 -0.32
N PHE A 71 -9.67 13.46 -0.15
CA PHE A 71 -8.53 14.37 -0.22
C PHE A 71 -8.37 15.00 -1.61
N GLY A 72 -8.65 14.25 -2.67
CA GLY A 72 -8.71 14.80 -4.04
C GLY A 72 -9.89 15.75 -4.21
N ALA A 73 -11.11 15.31 -3.85
CA ALA A 73 -12.33 16.10 -4.03
C ALA A 73 -12.36 17.39 -3.21
N THR A 74 -11.67 17.44 -2.07
CA THR A 74 -11.56 18.65 -1.23
C THR A 74 -10.41 19.56 -1.63
N GLY A 75 -9.59 19.18 -2.62
CA GLY A 75 -8.42 19.94 -3.06
C GLY A 75 -7.26 19.91 -2.06
N VAL A 76 -7.23 18.94 -1.14
CA VAL A 76 -6.12 18.75 -0.20
C VAL A 76 -4.88 18.20 -0.92
N SER A 77 -5.07 17.44 -2.01
CA SER A 77 -3.98 16.93 -2.84
C SER A 77 -4.38 16.82 -4.31
N ASP A 78 -3.59 17.43 -5.18
CA ASP A 78 -3.71 17.31 -6.64
C ASP A 78 -3.11 15.99 -7.18
N GLU A 79 -2.48 15.20 -6.31
CA GLU A 79 -1.85 13.93 -6.68
C GLU A 79 -2.87 12.77 -6.77
N VAL A 80 -4.12 13.02 -6.34
CA VAL A 80 -5.18 12.00 -6.34
C VAL A 80 -5.90 11.96 -7.70
N PRO A 81 -5.98 10.78 -8.35
CA PRO A 81 -6.68 10.59 -9.61
C PRO A 81 -8.17 10.94 -9.56
N GLU A 82 -8.69 11.61 -10.60
CA GLU A 82 -10.11 11.98 -10.72
C GLU A 82 -11.07 10.78 -10.58
N ALA A 83 -10.64 9.59 -11.01
CA ALA A 83 -11.43 8.37 -10.91
C ALA A 83 -11.86 8.03 -9.46
N LEU A 84 -11.02 8.37 -8.47
CA LEU A 84 -11.31 8.15 -7.05
C LEU A 84 -12.21 9.23 -6.45
N GLN A 85 -12.29 10.40 -7.08
CA GLN A 85 -13.03 11.57 -6.58
C GLN A 85 -14.51 11.53 -6.98
N ARG A 86 -14.89 10.61 -7.88
CA ARG A 86 -16.26 10.50 -8.38
C ARG A 86 -17.25 10.25 -7.24
N PRO A 87 -18.38 10.98 -7.15
CA PRO A 87 -19.36 10.81 -6.08
C PRO A 87 -19.87 9.37 -5.96
N GLU A 88 -20.04 8.67 -7.08
CA GLU A 88 -20.46 7.27 -7.08
C GLU A 88 -19.43 6.35 -6.41
N ALA A 89 -18.14 6.58 -6.67
CA ALA A 89 -17.05 5.82 -6.07
C ALA A 89 -16.94 6.10 -4.57
N LEU A 90 -17.07 7.37 -4.17
CA LEU A 90 -17.07 7.78 -2.76
C LEU A 90 -18.26 7.19 -1.99
N CYS A 91 -19.47 7.24 -2.57
CA CYS A 91 -20.65 6.64 -1.95
C CYS A 91 -20.50 5.12 -1.81
N ALA A 92 -20.03 4.43 -2.86
CA ALA A 92 -19.80 2.99 -2.80
C ALA A 92 -18.72 2.63 -1.75
N ALA A 93 -17.61 3.36 -1.72
CA ALA A 93 -16.54 3.16 -0.74
C ALA A 93 -17.02 3.44 0.69
N ALA A 94 -17.83 4.47 0.92
CA ALA A 94 -18.41 4.77 2.23
C ALA A 94 -19.34 3.65 2.72
N VAL A 95 -20.23 3.15 1.85
CA VAL A 95 -21.12 2.04 2.20
C VAL A 95 -20.31 0.78 2.52
N LEU A 96 -19.34 0.43 1.67
CA LEU A 96 -18.50 -0.75 1.89
C LEU A 96 -17.62 -0.63 3.13
N PHE A 97 -17.11 0.57 3.43
CA PHE A 97 -16.39 0.85 4.68
C PHE A 97 -17.29 0.64 5.90
N LEU A 98 -18.53 1.10 5.88
CA LEU A 98 -19.50 0.86 6.95
C LEU A 98 -19.85 -0.62 7.08
N CYS A 99 -20.06 -1.32 5.95
CA CYS A 99 -20.31 -2.75 5.94
C CYS A 99 -19.14 -3.52 6.55
N GLU A 100 -17.90 -3.16 6.23
CA GLU A 100 -16.69 -3.77 6.80
C GLU A 100 -16.60 -3.52 8.31
N ALA A 101 -16.86 -2.28 8.75
CA ALA A 101 -16.88 -1.94 10.17
C ALA A 101 -17.95 -2.73 10.94
N VAL A 102 -19.08 -3.08 10.31
CA VAL A 102 -20.12 -3.94 10.91
C VAL A 102 -19.70 -5.40 10.87
N ALA A 103 -19.16 -5.89 9.75
CA ALA A 103 -18.71 -7.27 9.57
C ALA A 103 -17.65 -7.65 10.61
N ASP A 104 -16.72 -6.75 10.90
CA ASP A 104 -15.67 -6.92 11.90
C ASP A 104 -16.19 -7.14 13.34
N LYS A 105 -17.44 -6.75 13.62
CA LYS A 105 -18.05 -6.90 14.95
C LYS A 105 -18.80 -8.21 15.11
N ILE A 106 -19.11 -8.93 14.02
CA ILE A 106 -19.87 -10.17 14.05
C ILE A 106 -18.90 -11.35 13.88
N PRO A 107 -18.72 -12.19 14.92
CA PRO A 107 -17.87 -13.38 14.81
C PRO A 107 -18.29 -14.28 13.65
N TYR A 108 -17.33 -14.93 12.99
CA TYR A 108 -17.49 -15.79 11.82
C TYR A 108 -17.79 -15.06 10.51
N VAL A 109 -18.59 -13.98 10.55
CA VAL A 109 -18.79 -13.10 9.40
C VAL A 109 -17.47 -12.43 9.01
N ASP A 110 -16.70 -11.99 10.01
CA ASP A 110 -15.33 -11.47 9.85
C ASP A 110 -14.45 -12.40 9.01
N SER A 111 -14.50 -13.70 9.28
CA SER A 111 -13.64 -14.71 8.67
C SER A 111 -14.05 -14.99 7.22
N VAL A 112 -15.37 -15.08 6.95
CA VAL A 112 -15.88 -15.23 5.58
C VAL A 112 -15.56 -13.99 4.74
N TRP A 113 -15.71 -12.82 5.35
CA TRP A 113 -15.34 -11.54 4.75
C TRP A 113 -13.84 -11.51 4.42
N ASP A 114 -12.97 -11.90 5.36
CA ASP A 114 -11.52 -11.94 5.16
C ASP A 114 -11.09 -12.87 4.03
N VAL A 115 -11.82 -13.98 3.81
CA VAL A 115 -11.59 -14.88 2.65
C VAL A 115 -11.84 -14.14 1.34
N ALA A 116 -12.99 -13.48 1.18
CA ALA A 116 -13.27 -12.71 -0.04
C ALA A 116 -12.21 -11.61 -0.27
N HIS A 117 -11.74 -11.01 0.82
CA HIS A 117 -10.79 -9.91 0.79
C HIS A 117 -9.34 -10.32 0.49
N THR A 118 -9.02 -11.62 0.52
CA THR A 118 -7.72 -12.10 0.01
C THR A 118 -7.50 -11.79 -1.48
N VAL A 119 -8.58 -11.59 -2.25
CA VAL A 119 -8.51 -11.18 -3.66
C VAL A 119 -8.86 -9.70 -3.83
N ILE A 120 -9.93 -9.25 -3.17
CA ILE A 120 -10.43 -7.88 -3.34
C ILE A 120 -9.38 -6.85 -2.92
N ARG A 121 -8.69 -7.03 -1.78
CA ARG A 121 -7.74 -6.02 -1.28
C ARG A 121 -6.47 -5.90 -2.13
N PRO A 122 -5.80 -6.99 -2.54
CA PRO A 122 -4.68 -6.89 -3.48
C PRO A 122 -5.06 -6.23 -4.80
N VAL A 123 -6.24 -6.56 -5.34
CA VAL A 123 -6.73 -5.94 -6.57
C VAL A 123 -6.97 -4.44 -6.36
N SER A 124 -7.63 -4.05 -5.28
CA SER A 124 -7.84 -2.63 -4.96
C SER A 124 -6.51 -1.88 -4.77
N GLY A 125 -5.55 -2.45 -4.03
CA GLY A 125 -4.22 -1.86 -3.87
C GLY A 125 -3.46 -1.73 -5.18
N ALA A 126 -3.60 -2.71 -6.09
CA ALA A 126 -3.01 -2.64 -7.42
C ALA A 126 -3.65 -1.54 -8.29
N VAL A 127 -4.98 -1.43 -8.26
CA VAL A 127 -5.69 -0.39 -9.00
C VAL A 127 -5.33 1.00 -8.47
N VAL A 128 -5.34 1.20 -7.16
CA VAL A 128 -4.94 2.48 -6.55
C VAL A 128 -3.49 2.82 -6.91
N GLY A 129 -2.57 1.85 -6.82
CA GLY A 129 -1.17 2.06 -7.20
C GLY A 129 -0.99 2.45 -8.67
N ALA A 130 -1.68 1.75 -9.58
CA ALA A 130 -1.65 2.07 -11.01
C ALA A 130 -2.23 3.46 -11.31
N LEU A 131 -3.34 3.83 -10.67
CA LEU A 131 -3.96 5.15 -10.86
C LEU A 131 -3.05 6.28 -10.36
N LEU A 132 -2.41 6.13 -9.20
CA LEU A 132 -1.44 7.10 -8.66
C LEU A 132 -0.21 7.26 -9.57
N ALA A 133 0.25 6.18 -10.19
CA ALA A 133 1.37 6.23 -11.13
C ALA A 133 0.98 6.89 -12.46
N GLY A 134 -0.20 6.56 -13.00
CA GLY A 134 -0.72 7.18 -14.22
C GLY A 134 -0.91 8.69 -14.08
N GLN A 135 -1.30 9.17 -12.89
CA GLN A 135 -1.45 10.61 -12.61
C GLN A 135 -0.10 11.36 -12.59
N SER A 136 0.97 10.73 -12.11
CA SER A 136 2.28 11.39 -12.00
C SER A 136 3.17 11.18 -13.23
N GLY A 137 2.93 10.15 -14.03
CA GLY A 137 3.77 9.76 -15.17
C GLY A 137 5.19 9.32 -14.78
N SER A 138 5.46 9.12 -13.49
CA SER A 138 6.81 8.89 -12.96
C SER A 138 7.22 7.41 -12.86
N LEU A 139 6.24 6.49 -12.94
CA LEU A 139 6.43 5.05 -12.80
C LEU A 139 5.52 4.31 -13.80
N PRO A 140 5.95 3.16 -14.36
CA PRO A 140 5.06 2.33 -15.15
C PRO A 140 3.87 1.84 -14.31
N ASP A 141 2.66 2.01 -14.83
CA ASP A 141 1.40 1.63 -14.15
C ASP A 141 1.42 0.19 -13.64
N LEU A 142 1.98 -0.73 -14.44
CA LEU A 142 2.10 -2.14 -14.07
C LEU A 142 3.02 -2.36 -12.87
N ALA A 143 4.13 -1.63 -12.79
CA ALA A 143 5.07 -1.74 -11.67
C ALA A 143 4.46 -1.16 -10.39
N ALA A 144 3.76 -0.02 -10.51
CA ALA A 144 3.06 0.58 -9.38
C ALA A 144 1.89 -0.28 -8.90
N GLY A 145 1.12 -0.86 -9.83
CA GLY A 145 0.06 -1.80 -9.49
C GLY A 145 0.59 -3.08 -8.84
N ALA A 146 1.70 -3.64 -9.34
CA ALA A 146 2.35 -4.78 -8.71
C ALA A 146 2.84 -4.46 -7.29
N LEU A 147 3.44 -3.29 -7.08
CA LEU A 147 3.90 -2.82 -5.76
C LEU A 147 2.72 -2.63 -4.81
N GLY A 148 1.70 -1.88 -5.22
CA GLY A 148 0.51 -1.61 -4.41
C GLY A 148 -0.24 -2.90 -4.06
N GLY A 149 -0.47 -3.78 -5.03
CA GLY A 149 -1.21 -5.03 -4.83
C GLY A 149 -0.45 -6.07 -4.00
N SER A 150 0.87 -6.23 -4.23
CA SER A 150 1.68 -7.14 -3.42
C SER A 150 1.80 -6.66 -1.97
N THR A 151 1.98 -5.35 -1.75
CA THR A 151 2.01 -4.77 -0.40
C THR A 151 0.66 -4.95 0.30
N ALA A 152 -0.45 -4.73 -0.41
CA ALA A 152 -1.80 -4.98 0.10
C ALA A 152 -2.02 -6.44 0.48
N LEU A 153 -1.56 -7.39 -0.34
CA LEU A 153 -1.65 -8.81 -0.04
C LEU A 153 -0.90 -9.17 1.24
N VAL A 154 0.36 -8.74 1.37
CA VAL A 154 1.17 -9.06 2.56
C VAL A 154 0.56 -8.44 3.81
N SER A 155 0.08 -7.19 3.72
CA SER A 155 -0.59 -6.49 4.83
C SER A 155 -1.90 -7.19 5.26
N HIS A 156 -2.72 -7.64 4.30
CA HIS A 156 -3.92 -8.45 4.58
C HIS A 156 -3.57 -9.78 5.24
N LEU A 157 -2.53 -10.47 4.77
CA LEU A 157 -2.09 -11.73 5.39
C LEU A 157 -1.60 -11.53 6.82
N VAL A 158 -0.95 -10.41 7.11
CA VAL A 158 -0.58 -10.04 8.49
C VAL A 158 -1.83 -9.86 9.35
N LYS A 159 -2.82 -9.10 8.88
CA LYS A 159 -4.11 -8.88 9.58
C LYS A 159 -4.89 -10.18 9.81
N ALA A 160 -5.04 -11.00 8.77
CA ALA A 160 -5.68 -12.31 8.91
C ALA A 160 -4.93 -13.21 9.90
N GLY A 161 -3.59 -13.20 9.85
CA GLY A 161 -2.74 -13.96 10.78
C GLY A 161 -2.84 -13.50 12.23
N THR A 162 -2.93 -12.19 12.49
CA THR A 162 -3.14 -11.67 13.85
C THR A 162 -4.55 -12.01 14.36
N ARG A 163 -5.59 -11.90 13.52
CA ARG A 163 -6.95 -12.33 13.88
C ARG A 163 -7.02 -13.81 14.24
N MET A 164 -6.36 -14.70 13.49
CA MET A 164 -6.28 -16.12 13.85
C MET A 164 -5.68 -16.36 15.25
N ALA A 165 -4.72 -15.53 15.66
CA ALA A 165 -4.12 -15.62 16.99
C ALA A 165 -5.07 -15.10 18.07
N VAL A 166 -5.73 -13.96 17.84
CA VAL A 166 -6.64 -13.32 18.80
C VAL A 166 -7.95 -14.09 18.94
N ASN A 167 -8.50 -14.62 17.83
CA ASN A 167 -9.75 -15.38 17.79
C ASN A 167 -9.68 -16.76 18.48
N THR A 168 -8.53 -17.13 19.07
CA THR A 168 -8.45 -18.30 19.96
C THR A 168 -9.14 -18.08 21.31
N SER A 169 -9.40 -16.83 21.70
CA SER A 169 -10.28 -16.47 22.83
C SER A 169 -11.09 -15.22 22.46
N PRO A 170 -12.36 -15.35 22.05
CA PRO A 170 -13.15 -14.22 21.59
C PRO A 170 -13.52 -13.30 22.76
N GLU A 171 -12.80 -12.18 22.87
CA GLU A 171 -13.16 -11.07 23.73
C GLU A 171 -13.68 -9.91 22.84
N PRO A 172 -14.99 -9.63 22.83
CA PRO A 172 -15.60 -8.64 21.91
C PRO A 172 -14.95 -7.26 21.98
N ALA A 173 -14.51 -6.84 23.18
CA ALA A 173 -13.83 -5.57 23.38
C ALA A 173 -12.50 -5.49 22.61
N SER A 174 -11.71 -6.56 22.61
CA SER A 174 -10.41 -6.63 21.94
C SER A 174 -10.53 -6.52 20.42
N ASN A 175 -11.56 -7.15 19.83
CA ASN A 175 -11.81 -7.06 18.39
C ASN A 175 -12.26 -5.65 17.96
N ILE A 176 -13.11 -5.00 18.76
CA ILE A 176 -13.54 -3.62 18.50
C ILE A 176 -12.34 -2.67 18.58
N VAL A 177 -11.52 -2.78 19.63
CA VAL A 177 -10.34 -1.92 19.78
C VAL A 177 -9.35 -2.15 18.65
N LEU A 178 -9.11 -3.41 18.25
CA LEU A 178 -8.20 -3.72 17.16
C LEU A 178 -8.67 -3.14 15.82
N SER A 179 -9.95 -3.35 15.46
CA SER A 179 -10.55 -2.81 14.23
C SER A 179 -10.53 -1.27 14.21
N LEU A 180 -10.84 -0.62 15.34
CA LEU A 180 -10.75 0.85 15.43
C LEU A 180 -9.32 1.37 15.29
N LEU A 181 -8.34 0.70 15.89
CA LEU A 181 -6.93 1.07 15.76
C LEU A 181 -6.42 0.88 14.32
N GLU A 182 -6.89 -0.17 13.64
CA GLU A 182 -6.60 -0.40 12.23
C GLU A 182 -7.15 0.73 11.36
N ASP A 183 -8.42 1.09 11.51
CA ASP A 183 -9.07 2.16 10.73
C ASP A 183 -8.44 3.53 10.99
N LEU A 184 -8.21 3.89 12.26
CA LEU A 184 -7.55 5.14 12.63
C LEU A 184 -6.09 5.16 12.18
N GLY A 185 -5.40 4.02 12.25
CA GLY A 185 -4.03 3.86 11.77
C GLY A 185 -3.94 4.07 10.25
N VAL A 186 -4.87 3.48 9.49
CA VAL A 186 -4.98 3.71 8.04
C VAL A 186 -5.25 5.17 7.73
N ALA A 187 -6.24 5.77 8.40
CA ALA A 187 -6.61 7.15 8.16
C ALA A 187 -5.47 8.13 8.49
N GLY A 188 -4.85 7.97 9.65
CA GLY A 188 -3.73 8.79 10.08
C GLY A 188 -2.51 8.62 9.18
N LEU A 189 -2.17 7.39 8.78
CA LEU A 189 -1.02 7.14 7.94
C LEU A 189 -1.21 7.66 6.51
N LEU A 190 -2.41 7.52 5.92
CA LEU A 190 -2.72 8.08 4.62
C LEU A 190 -2.71 9.61 4.63
N ALA A 191 -3.31 10.24 5.64
CA ALA A 191 -3.25 11.68 5.82
C ALA A 191 -1.80 12.16 5.96
N PHE A 192 -0.99 11.46 6.75
CA PHE A 192 0.44 11.76 6.91
C PHE A 192 1.23 11.58 5.61
N ALA A 193 0.88 10.59 4.80
CA ALA A 193 1.55 10.30 3.53
C ALA A 193 1.42 11.44 2.51
N LEU A 194 0.34 12.22 2.54
CA LEU A 194 0.17 13.38 1.65
C LEU A 194 1.18 14.49 1.94
N PHE A 195 1.57 14.68 3.19
CA PHE A 195 2.52 15.73 3.57
C PHE A 195 3.96 15.22 3.63
N HIS A 196 4.15 13.94 4.01
CA HIS A 196 5.45 13.33 4.23
C HIS A 196 5.52 11.91 3.65
N PRO A 197 5.50 11.75 2.31
CA PRO A 197 5.35 10.45 1.65
C PRO A 197 6.46 9.46 2.00
N GLU A 198 7.72 9.93 2.07
CA GLU A 198 8.88 9.10 2.42
C GLU A 198 8.81 8.57 3.85
N LEU A 199 8.40 9.43 4.81
CA LEU A 199 8.28 9.03 6.21
C LEU A 199 7.09 8.10 6.41
N ALA A 200 5.99 8.34 5.72
CA ALA A 200 4.83 7.46 5.76
C ALA A 200 5.15 6.08 5.20
N ALA A 201 5.91 5.99 4.09
CA ALA A 201 6.36 4.71 3.55
C ALA A 201 7.32 3.98 4.50
N ALA A 202 8.25 4.70 5.13
CA ALA A 202 9.13 4.12 6.14
C ALA A 202 8.33 3.56 7.33
N LEU A 203 7.32 4.29 7.80
CA LEU A 203 6.44 3.87 8.88
C LEU A 203 5.56 2.67 8.46
N ALA A 204 4.98 2.69 7.25
CA ALA A 204 4.25 1.56 6.68
C ALA A 204 5.12 0.31 6.60
N ALA A 205 6.38 0.45 6.14
CA ALA A 205 7.33 -0.64 6.05
C ALA A 205 7.68 -1.20 7.44
N LEU A 206 7.90 -0.32 8.42
CA LEU A 206 8.14 -0.73 9.80
C LEU A 206 6.95 -1.52 10.36
N LEU A 207 5.72 -1.00 10.23
CA LEU A 207 4.50 -1.66 10.69
C LEU A 207 4.32 -3.03 10.01
N LEU A 208 4.56 -3.10 8.70
CA LEU A 208 4.47 -4.34 7.93
C LEU A 208 5.50 -5.38 8.41
N LEU A 209 6.77 -4.99 8.56
CA LEU A 209 7.83 -5.87 9.02
C LEU A 209 7.60 -6.35 10.45
N THR A 210 7.16 -5.47 11.36
CA THR A 210 6.79 -5.83 12.72
C THR A 210 5.62 -6.83 12.73
N GLY A 211 4.59 -6.59 11.91
CA GLY A 211 3.45 -7.50 11.76
C GLY A 211 3.83 -8.87 11.21
N ILE A 212 4.66 -8.93 10.16
CA ILE A 212 5.21 -10.19 9.62
C ILE A 212 5.99 -10.93 10.71
N GLY A 213 6.88 -10.22 11.43
CA GLY A 213 7.67 -10.78 12.51
C GLY A 213 6.81 -11.35 13.64
N LEU A 214 5.73 -10.65 14.03
CA LEU A 214 4.79 -11.10 15.04
C LEU A 214 4.05 -12.37 14.59
N VAL A 215 3.48 -12.39 13.39
CA VAL A 215 2.78 -13.57 12.85
C VAL A 215 3.73 -14.76 12.75
N PHE A 216 4.95 -14.54 12.25
CA PHE A 216 5.97 -15.58 12.17
C PHE A 216 6.37 -16.12 13.55
N LEU A 217 6.54 -15.25 14.55
CA LEU A 217 6.84 -15.63 15.92
C LEU A 217 5.72 -16.47 16.52
N LEU A 218 4.47 -16.04 16.38
CA LEU A 218 3.28 -16.73 16.88
C LEU A 218 3.15 -18.11 16.23
N PHE A 219 3.24 -18.20 14.90
CA PHE A 219 3.22 -19.45 14.17
C PHE A 219 4.35 -20.39 14.62
N SER A 220 5.56 -19.87 14.78
CA SER A 220 6.72 -20.63 15.25
C SER A 220 6.56 -21.13 16.69
N ARG A 221 5.89 -20.39 17.57
CA ARG A 221 5.60 -20.81 18.95
C ARG A 221 4.53 -21.89 18.99
N ILE A 222 3.45 -21.72 18.22
CA ILE A 222 2.40 -22.73 18.05
C ILE A 222 3.03 -24.02 17.53
N ARG A 223 3.73 -24.00 16.39
CA ARG A 223 4.34 -25.20 15.81
C ARG A 223 5.29 -25.92 16.77
N ARG A 224 6.09 -25.17 17.55
CA ARG A 224 6.94 -25.75 18.61
C ARG A 224 6.15 -26.43 19.72
N PHE A 225 5.03 -25.84 20.15
CA PHE A 225 4.14 -26.45 21.14
C PHE A 225 3.54 -27.78 20.64
N TRP A 226 3.03 -27.80 19.41
CA TRP A 226 2.45 -29.01 18.81
C TRP A 226 3.50 -30.12 18.66
N ARG A 227 4.72 -29.79 18.24
CA ARG A 227 5.84 -30.75 18.18
C ARG A 227 6.17 -31.35 19.55
N ARG A 228 6.33 -30.53 20.58
CA ARG A 228 6.58 -30.99 21.96
C ARG A 228 5.44 -31.88 22.48
N ARG A 229 4.20 -31.59 22.10
CA ARG A 229 3.04 -32.41 22.49
C ARG A 229 3.04 -33.76 21.76
N ALA A 230 3.40 -33.78 20.48
CA ALA A 230 3.55 -35.02 19.71
C ALA A 230 4.68 -35.89 20.29
N GLU A 231 5.84 -35.31 20.60
CA GLU A 231 6.97 -36.00 21.24
C GLU A 231 6.57 -36.59 22.62
N ARG A 232 5.86 -35.82 23.45
CA ARG A 232 5.33 -36.32 24.74
C ARG A 232 4.31 -37.45 24.58
N ARG A 233 3.45 -37.40 23.56
CA ARG A 233 2.50 -38.48 23.25
C ARG A 233 3.25 -39.73 22.79
N ALA A 234 4.25 -39.59 21.93
CA ALA A 234 5.10 -40.69 21.47
C ALA A 234 5.87 -41.33 22.63
N ALA A 235 6.46 -40.53 23.53
CA ALA A 235 7.16 -41.04 24.71
C ALA A 235 6.24 -41.81 25.68
N ARG A 236 5.00 -41.35 25.88
CA ARG A 236 3.98 -42.07 26.67
C ARG A 236 3.53 -43.36 25.98
N ALA A 237 3.36 -43.35 24.66
CA ALA A 237 2.97 -44.53 23.88
C ALA A 237 4.08 -45.58 23.84
N ALA A 238 5.36 -45.17 23.87
CA ALA A 238 6.52 -46.05 23.91
C ALA A 238 6.75 -46.73 25.28
N GLY A 239 5.87 -46.53 26.27
CA GLY A 239 5.92 -47.26 27.55
C GLY A 239 7.10 -46.90 28.46
N VAL A 240 7.80 -45.79 28.19
CA VAL A 240 8.91 -45.29 29.02
C VAL A 240 8.33 -44.71 30.31
N GLY A 241 7.93 -45.58 31.24
CA GLY A 241 7.32 -45.17 32.51
C GLY A 241 6.56 -46.24 33.30
N ARG A 242 6.51 -47.51 32.85
CA ARG A 242 6.10 -48.60 33.76
C ARG A 242 7.34 -49.09 34.52
N PRO A 243 7.50 -48.79 35.84
CA PRO A 243 8.50 -49.47 36.63
C PRO A 243 8.25 -50.99 36.55
N ALA A 244 9.33 -51.76 36.42
CA ALA A 244 9.25 -53.20 36.32
C ALA A 244 8.45 -53.77 37.50
N PRO A 245 7.49 -54.68 37.29
CA PRO A 245 6.94 -55.45 38.39
C PRO A 245 8.09 -56.29 38.96
N TRP A 246 8.33 -56.06 40.24
CA TRP A 246 9.22 -56.77 41.15
C TRP A 246 9.32 -58.28 40.90
#